data_AF-A0A7X8C624-F1
#
_entry.id   AF-A0A7X8C624-F1
#
_cell.length_a   1.000
_cell.length_b   1.000
_cell.length_c   1.000
_cell.angle_alpha   90.00
_cell.angle_beta   90.00
_cell.angle_gamma   90.00
#
_symmetry.space_group_name_H-M   'P 1'
#
loop_
_entity.id
_entity.type
_entity.pdbx_description
1 polymer ?
#
loop_
_entity_poly.entity_id
_entity_poly.type
_entity_poly.pdbx_seq_one_letter_code
_entity_poly.pdbx_strand_id
1 'polypeptide(L)' 'MNTRLNLTITFIGIILFFSSCTKEVIITNGELKMEINDLMQVKFSSLDKNIKPFYTNFYPSDELRAEELSIDKFKLVN' A
#
# COMPACT_ATOMS: atom_id res chain seq x y z
N MET A 1 8.15 -17.74 -44.45
CA MET A 1 8.71 -16.88 -43.39
C MET A 1 7.67 -15.95 -42.72
N ASN A 2 6.36 -16.08 -43.00
CA ASN A 2 5.32 -15.17 -42.48
C ASN A 2 4.56 -15.70 -41.25
N THR A 3 4.40 -17.01 -41.12
CA THR A 3 3.61 -17.61 -40.02
C THR A 3 4.31 -17.49 -38.66
N ARG A 4 5.64 -17.59 -38.62
CA ARG A 4 6.41 -17.40 -37.39
C ARG A 4 6.38 -15.95 -36.91
N LEU A 5 6.48 -14.98 -37.81
CA LEU A 5 6.42 -13.55 -37.50
C LEU A 5 5.06 -13.14 -36.93
N ASN A 6 3.97 -13.66 -37.51
CA ASN A 6 2.61 -13.42 -36.99
C ASN A 6 2.42 -14.02 -35.60
N LEU A 7 2.98 -15.20 -35.32
CA LEU A 7 2.87 -15.83 -33.99
C LEU A 7 3.58 -15.01 -32.91
N THR A 8 4.76 -14.46 -33.22
CA THR A 8 5.50 -13.61 -32.29
C THR A 8 4.77 -12.29 -32.00
N ILE A 9 4.17 -11.68 -33.02
CA ILE A 9 3.40 -10.43 -32.88
C ILE A 9 2.16 -10.66 -31.99
N THR A 10 1.45 -11.77 -32.19
CA THR A 10 0.29 -12.13 -31.35
C THR A 10 0.71 -12.36 -29.90
N PHE A 11 1.85 -13.02 -29.67
CA PHE A 11 2.35 -13.30 -28.33
C PHE A 11 2.76 -12.02 -27.57
N ILE A 12 3.42 -11.07 -28.26
CA ILE A 12 3.78 -9.76 -27.68
C ILE A 12 2.52 -8.94 -27.37
N GLY A 13 1.52 -8.97 -28.25
CA GLY A 13 0.24 -8.31 -28.02
C GLY A 13 -0.46 -8.79 -26.75
N ILE A 14 -0.47 -10.11 -26.51
CA ILE A 14 -1.08 -10.73 -25.32
C ILE A 14 -0.37 -10.30 -24.03
N ILE A 15 0.97 -10.25 -24.02
CA ILE A 15 1.75 -9.82 -22.85
C ILE A 15 1.45 -8.37 -22.47
N LEU A 16 1.24 -7.48 -23.45
CA LEU A 16 0.93 -6.07 -23.23
C LEU A 16 -0.49 -5.84 -22.69
N PHE A 17 -1.43 -6.75 -22.92
CA PHE A 17 -2.78 -6.66 -22.34
C PHE A 17 -2.84 -7.06 -20.85
N PHE A 18 -1.87 -7.83 -20.35
CA PHE A 18 -1.82 -8.25 -18.95
C PHE A 18 -1.07 -7.29 -18.01
N SER A 19 -0.49 -6.19 -18.52
CA SER A 19 0.03 -5.10 -17.69
C SER A 19 -1.11 -4.21 -17.17
N SER A 20 -2.10 -4.83 -16.51
CA SER A 20 -3.14 -4.15 -15.76
C SER A 20 -2.46 -3.25 -14.72
N CYS A 21 -2.56 -1.93 -14.94
CA CYS A 21 -2.10 -0.91 -14.02
C CYS A 21 -2.87 -1.07 -12.69
N THR A 22 -2.22 -1.65 -11.69
CA THR A 22 -2.73 -1.63 -10.31
C THR A 22 -2.75 -0.17 -9.87
N LYS A 23 -3.93 0.31 -9.47
CA LYS A 23 -4.11 1.69 -9.02
C LYS A 23 -3.76 1.76 -7.54
N GLU A 24 -2.51 2.09 -7.27
CA GLU A 24 -2.13 2.54 -5.94
C GLU A 24 -2.87 3.85 -5.63
N VAL A 25 -3.60 3.89 -4.53
CA VAL A 25 -4.28 5.11 -4.07
C VAL A 25 -3.43 5.75 -2.99
N ILE A 26 -3.05 7.01 -3.21
CA ILE A 26 -2.27 7.80 -2.26
C ILE A 26 -3.13 8.97 -1.80
N ILE A 27 -3.34 9.07 -0.48
CA ILE A 27 -4.05 10.17 0.18
C ILE A 27 -3.05 10.89 1.07
N THR A 28 -2.97 12.22 0.94
CA THR A 28 -2.12 13.06 1.79
C THR A 28 -2.96 14.09 2.54
N ASN A 29 -2.62 14.32 3.81
CA ASN A 29 -3.20 15.38 4.62
C ASN A 29 -2.10 15.98 5.52
N GLY A 30 -1.64 17.19 5.17
CA GLY A 30 -0.46 17.77 5.82
C GLY A 30 0.76 16.85 5.67
N GLU A 31 1.41 16.55 6.79
CA GLU A 31 2.57 15.66 6.85
C GLU A 31 2.19 14.16 6.93
N LEU A 32 0.91 13.80 6.85
CA LEU A 32 0.46 12.40 6.85
C LEU A 32 0.26 11.90 5.41
N LYS A 33 0.81 10.74 5.09
CA LYS A 33 0.59 10.01 3.84
C LYS A 33 0.01 8.62 4.13
N MET A 34 -1.11 8.31 3.47
CA MET A 34 -1.72 6.98 3.43
C MET A 34 -1.57 6.41 2.03
N GLU A 35 -1.11 5.17 1.94
CA GLU A 35 -1.00 4.39 0.71
C GLU A 35 -1.92 3.17 0.80
N ILE A 36 -2.70 2.91 -0.25
CA ILE A 36 -3.58 1.75 -0.36
C ILE A 36 -3.14 0.92 -1.57
N ASN A 37 -2.76 -0.33 -1.33
CA ASN A 37 -2.35 -1.24 -2.39
C ASN A 37 -3.53 -2.02 -2.99
N ASP A 38 -3.24 -2.82 -4.01
CA ASP A 38 -4.19 -3.68 -4.72
C ASP A 38 -4.78 -4.81 -3.86
N LEU A 39 -4.14 -5.13 -2.73
CA LEU A 39 -4.63 -6.09 -1.74
C LEU A 39 -5.52 -5.44 -0.66
N MET A 40 -5.91 -4.18 -0.83
CA MET A 40 -6.65 -3.38 0.16
C MET A 40 -5.94 -3.28 1.51
N GLN A 41 -4.62 -3.30 1.49
CA GLN A 41 -3.79 -3.04 2.66
C GLN A 41 -3.42 -1.55 2.69
N VAL A 42 -3.33 -1.01 3.90
CA VAL A 42 -2.98 0.38 4.14
C VAL A 42 -1.57 0.48 4.72
N LYS A 43 -0.88 1.56 4.35
CA LYS A 43 0.38 1.97 4.98
C LYS A 43 0.29 3.45 5.29
N PHE A 44 0.63 3.81 6.52
CA PHE A 44 0.71 5.21 6.94
C PHE A 44 2.16 5.60 7.14
N SER A 45 2.53 6.77 6.65
CA SER A 45 3.86 7.34 6.82
C SER A 45 3.79 8.83 7.10
N SER A 46 4.84 9.34 7.74
CA SER A 46 5.08 10.78 7.90
C SER A 46 5.90 11.30 6.73
N LEU A 47 5.50 12.44 6.17
CA LEU A 47 6.31 13.25 5.26
C LEU A 47 7.30 14.14 6.03
N ASP A 48 7.05 14.38 7.32
CA ASP A 48 8.00 15.05 8.21
C ASP A 48 9.18 14.11 8.52
N LYS A 49 10.37 14.52 8.07
CA LYS A 49 11.64 13.80 8.21
C LYS A 49 12.15 13.73 9.66
N ASN A 50 11.60 14.56 10.55
CA ASN A 50 11.99 14.59 11.96
C ASN A 50 11.22 13.57 12.81
N ILE A 51 10.14 12.99 12.27
CA ILE A 51 9.31 12.03 12.98
C ILE A 51 9.75 10.61 12.64
N LYS A 52 9.94 9.78 13.67
CA LYS A 52 10.23 8.35 13.50
C LYS A 52 9.06 7.68 12.77
N PRO A 53 9.29 6.84 11.76
CA PRO A 53 8.22 6.14 11.06
C PRO A 53 7.38 5.31 12.03
N PHE A 54 6.05 5.50 12.01
CA PHE A 54 5.08 4.77 12.83
C PHE A 54 4.57 3.50 12.15
N TYR A 55 4.56 3.38 10.81
CA TYR A 55 4.26 2.10 10.16
C TYR A 55 5.18 1.89 8.96
N THR A 56 6.05 0.88 9.06
CA THR A 56 7.02 0.58 7.99
C THR A 56 6.41 -0.25 6.86
N ASN A 57 5.34 -1.00 7.14
CA ASN A 57 4.74 -1.99 6.25
C ASN A 57 3.24 -1.76 6.02
N PHE A 58 2.75 -2.35 4.93
CA PHE A 58 1.32 -2.49 4.66
C PHE A 58 0.67 -3.49 5.62
N TYR A 59 -0.55 -3.19 6.05
CA TYR A 59 -1.37 -4.07 6.90
C TYR A 59 -2.84 -4.06 6.43
N PRO A 60 -3.63 -5.10 6.78
CA PRO A 60 -5.04 -5.15 6.41
C PRO A 60 -5.81 -3.89 6.85
N SER A 61 -6.60 -3.30 5.95
CA SER A 61 -7.33 -2.05 6.21
C SER A 61 -8.36 -2.13 7.33
N ASP A 62 -8.79 -3.34 7.68
CA ASP A 62 -9.73 -3.65 8.76
C ASP A 62 -9.03 -3.85 10.12
N GLU A 63 -7.70 -3.86 10.17
CA GLU A 63 -6.95 -4.02 11.42
C GLU A 63 -6.79 -2.66 12.14
N LEU A 64 -7.36 -2.56 13.35
CA LEU A 64 -7.06 -1.45 14.26
C LEU A 64 -5.73 -1.72 14.97
N ARG A 65 -4.66 -1.06 14.53
CA ARG A 65 -3.34 -1.13 15.17
C ARG A 65 -3.11 0.10 16.04
N ALA A 66 -2.88 -0.12 17.33
CA ALA A 66 -2.28 0.86 18.23
C ALA A 66 -0.89 0.32 18.59
N GLU A 67 0.18 1.01 18.17
CA GLU A 67 1.56 0.51 18.39
C GLU A 67 1.93 0.44 19.87
N GLU A 68 1.61 1.49 20.64
CA GLU A 68 1.98 1.55 22.04
C GLU A 68 0.99 2.42 22.81
N LEU A 69 0.22 1.79 23.71
CA LEU A 69 -0.56 2.48 24.73
C LEU A 69 0.28 2.50 26.01
N SER A 70 1.02 3.58 26.23
CA SER A 70 1.78 3.76 27.46
C SER A 70 0.93 4.53 28.49
N ILE A 71 0.44 3.82 29.50
CA ILE A 71 -0.32 4.41 30.61
C ILE A 71 0.51 4.27 31.89
N ASP A 72 1.04 5.39 32.39
CA ASP A 72 1.85 5.43 33.62
C ASP A 72 1.03 4.97 34.84
N LYS A 73 -0.20 5.47 34.96
CA LYS A 73 -1.09 5.13 36.09
C LYS A 73 -2.52 4.99 35.60
N PHE A 74 -3.09 3.82 35.82
CA PHE A 74 -4.49 3.53 35.60
C PHE A 74 -5.10 3.00 36.90
N LYS A 75 -6.32 3.44 37.22
CA LYS A 75 -7.09 2.90 38.35
C LYS A 75 -8.51 2.62 37.86
N LEU A 76 -8.85 1.34 37.77
CA LEU A 76 -10.23 0.91 37.61
C LEU A 76 -10.96 1.11 38.94
N VAL A 77 -12.10 1.80 38.93
CA VAL A 77 -13.01 1.90 40.08
C VAL A 77 -14.32 1.23 39.72
N ASN A 78 -14.88 0.51 40.69
CA ASN A 78 -16.10 -0.28 40.60
C ASN A 78 -17.34 0.60 40.82
#